data_AF-A0AAN8T7Z3-F1
#
_entry.id   AF-A0AAN8T7Z3-F1
#
_cell.length_a   1.000
_cell.length_b   1.000
_cell.length_c   1.000
_cell.angle_alpha   90.00
_cell.angle_beta   90.00
_cell.angle_gamma   90.00
#
_symmetry.space_group_name_H-M   'P 1'
#
loop_
_entity.id
_entity.type
_entity.pdbx_description
1 polymer ?
#
loop_
_entity_poly.entity_id
_entity_poly.type
_entity_poly.pdbx_seq_one_letter_code
_entity_poly.pdbx_strand_id
1 'polypeptide(L)'
;MSEISIEDQHVLTINWEINKTQLELMQQKISQPPQLLSESAGRSSCCIFRVPQSFINVNGHSYEPQIVSIGPYHHGKDNVKMIEEHKWRFLGNLVKRTKEKGLNLEDYLKQFNHLK
;
A
#
# COMPACT_ATOMS: atom_id res chain seq x y z
N MET A 1 -12.88 15.33 48.09
CA MET A 1 -11.65 16.15 48.15
C MET A 1 -10.77 15.65 47.02
N SER A 2 -10.68 16.46 45.97
CA SER A 2 -10.01 16.15 44.72
C SER A 2 -8.51 16.44 44.82
N GLU A 3 -7.68 15.48 44.41
CA GLU A 3 -6.39 15.79 43.80
C GLU A 3 -6.40 15.12 42.42
N ILE A 4 -6.54 15.98 41.41
CA ILE A 4 -6.45 15.62 40.00
C ILE A 4 -5.02 15.97 39.61
N SER A 5 -4.16 14.95 39.46
CA SER A 5 -2.91 15.11 38.73
C SER A 5 -3.23 14.96 37.25
N ILE A 6 -3.20 16.08 36.54
CA ILE A 6 -3.35 16.12 35.08
C ILE A 6 -1.98 15.76 34.50
N GLU A 7 -1.77 14.48 34.18
CA GLU A 7 -0.73 14.05 33.25
C GLU A 7 -1.40 13.75 31.90
N ASP A 8 -0.88 14.36 30.84
CA ASP A 8 -1.44 14.44 29.48
C ASP A 8 -1.85 13.07 28.89
N GLN A 9 -3.13 12.71 29.03
CA GLN A 9 -3.74 11.44 28.61
C GLN A 9 -4.15 11.37 27.12
N HIS A 10 -3.32 11.83 26.19
CA HIS A 10 -3.69 11.79 24.75
C HIS A 10 -2.77 10.99 23.84
N VAL A 11 -1.77 10.29 24.36
CA VAL A 11 -1.03 9.30 23.56
C VAL A 11 -1.64 7.93 23.79
N LEU A 12 -2.53 7.53 22.88
CA LEU A 12 -2.90 6.11 22.75
C LEU A 12 -1.67 5.37 22.23
N THR A 13 -0.91 4.75 23.13
CA THR A 13 0.12 3.78 22.76
C THR A 13 -0.59 2.57 22.14
N ILE A 14 -0.82 2.60 20.83
CA ILE A 14 -1.26 1.42 20.10
C ILE A 14 -0.05 0.49 20.06
N ASN A 15 -0.01 -0.46 21.00
CA ASN A 15 0.93 -1.56 20.95
C ASN A 15 0.55 -2.43 19.75
N TRP A 16 1.14 -2.12 18.60
CA TRP A 16 0.90 -2.86 17.37
C TRP A 16 1.77 -4.12 17.40
N GLU A 17 1.12 -5.26 17.34
CA GLU A 17 1.77 -6.53 17.10
C GLU A 17 1.40 -7.01 15.69
N ILE A 18 2.35 -7.65 15.00
CA ILE A 18 2.04 -8.29 13.72
C ILE A 18 0.98 -9.34 13.99
N ASN A 19 -0.24 -9.08 13.53
CA ASN A 19 -1.29 -10.09 13.57
C ASN A 19 -0.91 -11.22 12.60
N LYS A 20 -0.60 -12.40 13.16
CA LYS A 20 -0.19 -13.59 12.40
C LYS A 20 -1.18 -13.96 11.28
N THR A 21 -2.48 -13.82 11.53
CA THR A 21 -3.53 -14.07 10.53
C THR A 21 -3.46 -13.09 9.36
N GLN A 22 -3.14 -11.82 9.62
CA GLN A 22 -2.95 -10.83 8.55
C GLN A 22 -1.71 -11.14 7.72
N LEU A 23 -0.63 -11.56 8.37
CA LEU A 23 0.60 -11.97 7.68
C LEU A 23 0.36 -13.16 6.76
N GLU A 24 -0.32 -14.20 7.25
CA GLU A 24 -0.70 -15.39 6.47
C GLU A 24 -1.58 -15.01 5.28
N LEU A 25 -2.56 -14.12 5.47
CA LEU A 25 -3.41 -13.62 4.39
C LEU A 25 -2.59 -12.86 3.33
N MET A 26 -1.62 -12.04 3.74
CA MET A 26 -0.74 -11.33 2.80
C MET A 26 0.14 -12.30 2.01
N GLN A 27 0.71 -13.31 2.68
CA GLN A 27 1.50 -14.36 2.01
C GLN A 27 0.64 -15.13 1.01
N GLN A 28 -0.59 -15.46 1.39
CA GLN A 28 -1.55 -16.10 0.49
C GLN A 28 -1.80 -15.24 -0.74
N LYS A 29 -2.10 -13.94 -0.58
CA LYS A 29 -2.32 -13.02 -1.71
C LYS A 29 -1.10 -12.85 -2.61
N ILE A 30 0.11 -12.84 -2.04
CA ILE A 30 1.36 -12.79 -2.81
C ILE A 30 1.55 -14.07 -3.65
N SER A 31 1.14 -15.23 -3.12
CA SER A 31 1.29 -16.51 -3.81
C SER A 31 0.26 -16.76 -4.91
N GLN A 32 -0.86 -16.03 -4.89
CA GLN A 32 -1.93 -16.21 -5.88
C GLN A 32 -1.49 -15.67 -7.25
N PRO A 33 -1.68 -16.45 -8.34
CA PRO A 33 -1.40 -15.97 -9.68
C PRO A 33 -2.40 -14.88 -10.07
N PRO A 34 -1.96 -13.86 -10.83
CA PRO A 34 -2.85 -12.81 -11.27
C PRO A 34 -3.92 -13.34 -12.24
N GLN A 35 -5.17 -12.90 -12.08
CA GLN A 35 -6.32 -13.23 -12.92
C GLN A 35 -6.64 -12.12 -13.93
N LEU A 36 -6.36 -10.86 -13.60
CA LEU A 36 -6.69 -9.68 -14.40
C LEU A 36 -5.47 -9.11 -15.15
N LEU A 37 -4.28 -9.66 -14.89
CA LEU A 37 -3.02 -9.20 -15.47
C LEU A 37 -2.26 -10.33 -16.15
N SER A 38 -1.80 -10.09 -17.37
CA SER A 38 -0.81 -10.97 -17.99
C SER A 38 0.57 -10.80 -17.33
N GLU A 39 1.39 -11.85 -17.39
CA GLU A 39 2.79 -11.80 -16.94
C GLU A 39 3.61 -10.79 -17.75
N SER A 40 3.27 -10.60 -19.03
CA SER A 40 3.87 -9.63 -19.94
C SER A 40 3.37 -8.19 -19.76
N ALA A 41 2.43 -7.94 -18.84
CA ALA A 41 1.89 -6.60 -18.61
C ALA A 41 2.96 -5.67 -18.02
N GLY A 42 3.32 -4.64 -18.79
CA GLY A 42 4.32 -3.62 -18.44
C GLY A 42 5.38 -3.45 -19.52
N ARG A 43 5.81 -2.21 -19.77
CA ARG A 43 6.99 -1.92 -20.61
C ARG A 43 8.22 -1.75 -19.72
N SER A 44 9.42 -1.96 -20.28
CA SER A 44 10.70 -1.75 -19.58
C SER A 44 10.89 -0.30 -19.10
N SER A 45 10.14 0.65 -19.67
CA SER A 45 10.07 2.02 -19.23
C SER A 45 8.62 2.52 -19.17
N CYS A 46 8.30 3.25 -18.09
CA CYS A 46 7.10 4.07 -17.99
C CYS A 46 7.46 5.36 -17.24
N CYS A 47 6.71 6.43 -17.51
CA CYS A 47 6.89 7.71 -16.82
C CYS A 47 5.60 8.04 -16.07
N ILE A 48 5.72 8.43 -14.80
CA ILE A 48 4.62 8.95 -13.99
C ILE A 48 4.86 10.45 -13.84
N PHE A 49 3.98 11.27 -14.42
CA PHE A 49 4.07 12.72 -14.34
C PHE A 49 3.13 13.26 -13.26
N ARG A 50 3.59 14.26 -12.50
CA ARG A 50 2.72 15.02 -11.60
C ARG A 50 1.85 15.97 -12.43
N VAL A 51 0.54 15.95 -12.20
CA VAL A 51 -0.39 16.87 -12.85
C VAL A 51 -0.28 18.26 -12.19
N PRO A 52 -0.02 19.34 -12.95
CA PRO A 52 -0.09 20.71 -12.43
C PRO A 52 -1.45 21.06 -11.82
N GLN A 53 -1.45 21.84 -10.73
CA GLN A 53 -2.68 22.23 -10.02
C GLN A 53 -3.66 23.01 -10.91
N SER A 54 -3.15 23.83 -11.83
CA SER A 54 -3.98 24.57 -12.78
C SER A 54 -4.87 23.66 -13.62
N PHE A 55 -4.39 22.49 -14.03
CA PHE A 55 -5.20 21.55 -14.79
C PHE A 55 -6.25 20.82 -13.93
N ILE A 56 -5.90 20.49 -12.69
CA ILE A 56 -6.86 19.91 -11.72
C ILE A 56 -8.02 20.88 -11.47
N ASN A 57 -7.74 22.18 -11.37
CA ASN A 57 -8.76 23.19 -11.13
C ASN A 57 -9.70 23.39 -12.33
N VAL A 58 -9.24 23.13 -13.56
CA VAL A 58 -10.05 23.24 -14.78
C VAL A 58 -10.95 22.01 -14.95
N ASN A 59 -10.42 20.80 -14.74
CA ASN A 59 -11.20 19.58 -14.83
C ASN A 59 -10.58 18.44 -13.99
N GLY A 60 -10.88 18.44 -12.68
CA GLY A 60 -10.36 17.44 -11.75
C GLY A 60 -10.76 16.00 -12.10
N HIS A 61 -11.94 15.81 -12.71
CA HIS A 61 -12.44 14.49 -13.10
C HIS A 61 -11.60 13.81 -14.18
N SER A 62 -10.93 14.57 -15.06
CA SER A 62 -9.99 14.00 -16.04
C SER A 62 -8.74 13.38 -15.41
N TYR A 63 -8.49 13.64 -14.13
CA TYR A 63 -7.34 13.13 -13.40
C TYR A 63 -7.72 12.08 -12.34
N GLU A 64 -8.97 11.63 -12.32
CA GLU A 64 -9.34 10.43 -11.58
C GLU A 64 -8.64 9.21 -12.19
N PRO A 65 -8.05 8.33 -11.37
CA PRO A 65 -7.30 7.20 -11.87
C PRO A 65 -8.22 6.22 -12.58
N GLN A 66 -7.97 6.03 -13.88
CA GLN A 66 -8.67 5.05 -14.71
C GLN A 66 -7.96 3.70 -14.74
N ILE A 67 -6.65 3.67 -14.49
CA ILE A 67 -5.81 2.47 -14.67
C ILE A 67 -4.97 2.19 -13.41
N VAL A 68 -4.30 3.22 -12.88
CA VAL A 68 -3.39 3.09 -11.73
C VAL A 68 -3.84 4.02 -10.62
N SER A 69 -4.21 3.46 -9.47
CA SER A 69 -4.31 4.21 -8.21
C SER A 69 -3.16 3.86 -7.29
N ILE A 70 -2.50 4.89 -6.74
CA ILE A 70 -1.42 4.76 -5.76
C ILE A 70 -1.96 5.22 -4.41
N GLY A 71 -1.97 4.33 -3.42
CA GLY A 71 -2.50 4.60 -2.09
C GLY A 71 -3.96 4.17 -1.89
N PRO A 72 -4.58 4.52 -0.75
CA PRO A 72 -5.90 4.04 -0.35
C PRO A 72 -7.06 4.72 -1.09
N TYR A 73 -6.79 5.87 -1.73
CA TYR A 73 -7.78 6.56 -2.54
C TYR A 73 -8.16 5.69 -3.74
N HIS A 74 -9.46 5.60 -4.06
CA HIS A 74 -10.00 4.75 -5.14
C HIS A 74 -9.85 3.23 -4.93
N HIS A 75 -9.46 2.76 -3.74
CA HIS A 75 -9.41 1.33 -3.44
C HIS A 75 -10.77 0.66 -3.67
N GLY A 76 -10.75 -0.52 -4.28
CA GLY A 76 -11.94 -1.34 -4.50
C GLY A 76 -12.82 -0.92 -5.68
N LYS A 77 -12.51 0.17 -6.40
CA LYS A 77 -13.24 0.50 -7.64
C LYS A 77 -12.86 -0.47 -8.76
N ASP A 78 -13.86 -0.90 -9.55
CA ASP A 78 -13.67 -1.89 -10.61
C ASP A 78 -12.62 -1.48 -11.65
N ASN A 79 -12.56 -0.20 -12.00
CA ASN A 79 -11.63 0.34 -12.98
C ASN A 79 -10.15 0.25 -12.55
N VAL A 80 -9.86 0.14 -11.25
CA VAL A 80 -8.48 0.02 -10.73
C VAL A 80 -8.20 -1.35 -10.10
N LYS A 81 -9.16 -2.28 -10.12
CA LYS A 81 -8.99 -3.61 -9.50
C LYS A 81 -7.80 -4.39 -10.07
N MET A 82 -7.54 -4.24 -11.37
CA MET A 82 -6.36 -4.80 -12.04
C MET A 82 -5.05 -4.34 -11.37
N ILE A 83 -4.89 -3.05 -11.05
CA ILE A 83 -3.65 -2.58 -10.41
C ILE A 83 -3.51 -3.07 -8.98
N GLU A 84 -4.61 -3.31 -8.26
CA GLU A 84 -4.55 -3.88 -6.90
C GLU A 84 -3.92 -5.28 -6.89
N GLU A 85 -4.20 -6.08 -7.91
CA GLU A 85 -3.52 -7.37 -8.11
C GLU A 85 -2.04 -7.19 -8.45
N HIS A 86 -1.71 -6.18 -9.27
CA HIS A 86 -0.31 -5.85 -9.57
C HIS A 86 0.48 -5.47 -8.31
N LYS A 87 -0.13 -4.79 -7.34
CA LYS A 87 0.51 -4.39 -6.08
C LYS A 87 0.97 -5.63 -5.30
N TRP A 88 0.17 -6.70 -5.27
CA TRP A 88 0.56 -7.97 -4.63
C TRP A 88 1.70 -8.66 -5.36
N ARG A 89 1.63 -8.72 -6.70
CA ARG A 89 2.72 -9.26 -7.54
C ARG A 89 4.02 -8.49 -7.32
N PHE A 90 3.95 -7.16 -7.29
CA PHE A 90 5.09 -6.30 -7.03
C PHE A 90 5.67 -6.54 -5.63
N LEU A 91 4.82 -6.62 -4.60
CA LEU A 91 5.26 -6.90 -3.23
C LEU A 91 5.98 -8.26 -3.14
N GLY A 92 5.45 -9.30 -3.79
CA GLY A 92 6.12 -10.60 -3.89
C GLY A 92 7.49 -10.53 -4.53
N ASN A 93 7.60 -9.81 -5.66
CA ASN A 93 8.87 -9.59 -6.35
C ASN A 93 9.86 -8.78 -5.50
N LEU A 94 9.38 -7.77 -4.78
CA LEU A 94 10.20 -6.96 -3.86
C LEU A 94 10.77 -7.85 -2.74
N VAL A 95 9.90 -8.59 -2.03
CA VAL A 95 10.32 -9.50 -0.96
C VAL A 95 11.30 -10.54 -1.47
N LYS A 96 11.05 -11.14 -2.64
CA LYS A 96 11.97 -12.10 -3.27
C LYS A 96 13.35 -11.48 -3.53
N ARG A 97 13.40 -10.26 -4.08
CA ARG A 97 14.65 -9.53 -4.37
C ARG A 97 15.41 -9.14 -3.11
N THR A 98 14.71 -8.82 -2.02
CA THR A 98 15.36 -8.37 -0.79
C THR A 98 15.62 -9.48 0.22
N LYS A 99 15.12 -10.69 -0.03
CA LYS A 99 15.42 -11.88 0.77
C LYS A 99 16.92 -12.14 0.86
N GLU A 100 17.67 -11.92 -0.23
CA GLU A 100 19.13 -12.03 -0.27
C GLU A 100 19.83 -11.03 0.66
N LYS A 101 19.16 -9.92 0.99
CA LYS A 101 19.63 -8.90 1.95
C LYS A 101 19.13 -9.16 3.37
N GLY A 102 18.50 -10.31 3.63
CA GLY A 102 17.94 -10.67 4.93
C GLY A 102 16.59 -10.01 5.24
N LEU A 103 15.97 -9.28 4.29
CA LEU A 103 14.69 -8.61 4.50
C LEU A 103 13.53 -9.50 4.05
N ASN A 104 12.55 -9.66 4.94
CA ASN A 104 11.31 -10.38 4.69
C ASN A 104 10.09 -9.45 4.80
N LEU A 105 8.90 -10.00 4.57
CA LEU A 105 7.65 -9.24 4.59
C LEU A 105 7.38 -8.57 5.94
N GLU A 106 7.70 -9.23 7.05
CA GLU A 106 7.50 -8.72 8.41
C GLU A 106 8.37 -7.49 8.68
N ASP A 107 9.59 -7.46 8.14
CA ASP A 107 10.51 -6.32 8.31
C ASP A 107 9.95 -5.05 7.66
N TYR A 108 9.31 -5.19 6.49
CA TYR A 108 8.60 -4.07 5.86
C TYR A 108 7.40 -3.63 6.69
N LEU A 109 6.60 -4.58 7.19
CA LEU A 109 5.42 -4.26 8.00
C LEU A 109 5.80 -3.51 9.29
N LYS A 110 6.90 -3.91 9.96
CA LYS A 110 7.42 -3.20 11.14
C LYS A 110 7.76 -1.75 10.82
N GLN A 111 8.40 -1.47 9.69
CA GLN A 111 8.78 -0.11 9.28
C GLN A 111 7.57 0.81 9.07
N PHE A 112 6.49 0.32 8.46
CA PHE A 112 5.30 1.14 8.23
C PHE A 112 4.61 1.62 9.52
N ASN A 113 4.83 0.95 10.65
CA ASN A 113 4.28 1.40 11.93
C ASN A 113 5.04 2.56 12.54
N HIS A 114 6.32 2.73 12.21
CA HIS A 114 7.12 3.86 12.68
C HIS A 114 6.83 5.16 11.92
N LEU A 115 6.01 5.12 10.87
CA LEU A 115 5.63 6.26 10.03
C LEU A 115 4.21 6.79 10.34
N LYS A 116 3.60 6.35 11.45
CA LYS A 116 2.29 6.82 11.92
C LYS A 116 2.42 7.68 13.15
#